data_AF-A0ABD5SLX0-F1
#
_entry.id   AF-A0ABD5SLX0-F1
#
_cell.length_a   1.000
_cell.length_b   1.000
_cell.length_c   1.000
_cell.angle_alpha   90.00
_cell.angle_beta   90.00
_cell.angle_gamma   90.00
#
_symmetry.space_group_name_H-M   'P 1'
#
loop_
_entity.id
_entity.type
_entity.pdbx_description
1 polymer ?
#
loop_
_entity_poly.entity_id
_entity_poly.type
_entity_poly.pdbx_seq_one_letter_code
_entity_poly.pdbx_strand_id
1 'polypeptide(L)'
;MTRVSGNENADDESDTEAGTDTETDAGAEGGDDRVPVLLVRGDREYLVKPGGEQGTDLGVLEVPEDVQSGDTIETHLGDEFHVRRLRGPDLFHQFERTGAPMVPRDIGLVMGETGIAGGDRVLDAGTGTGVLAAT
;
A
#
# COMPACT_ATOMS: atom_id res chain seq x y z
N MET A 1 -55.80 -30.30 47.27
CA MET A 1 -55.64 -29.06 48.04
C MET A 1 -54.62 -29.35 49.12
N THR A 2 -53.35 -29.04 48.89
CA THR A 2 -52.25 -29.40 49.78
C THR A 2 -51.29 -28.23 49.89
N ARG A 3 -51.00 -27.77 51.11
CA ARG A 3 -49.68 -27.27 51.49
C ARG A 3 -49.41 -27.67 52.95
N VAL A 4 -48.30 -28.37 53.12
CA VAL A 4 -47.65 -28.77 54.38
C VAL A 4 -46.37 -27.94 54.50
N SER A 5 -46.04 -27.55 55.75
CA SER A 5 -44.82 -26.87 56.16
C SER A 5 -43.54 -27.65 55.89
N GLY A 6 -42.41 -26.96 55.82
CA GLY A 6 -41.08 -27.55 55.99
C GLY A 6 -39.99 -26.75 55.30
N ASN A 7 -39.04 -26.24 56.08
CA ASN A 7 -37.86 -25.47 55.68
C ASN A 7 -36.65 -26.40 55.65
N GLU A 8 -35.87 -26.43 54.56
CA GLU A 8 -34.50 -26.97 54.53
C GLU A 8 -33.60 -26.20 53.53
N ASN A 9 -32.36 -25.99 53.98
CA ASN A 9 -31.21 -25.29 53.38
C ASN A 9 -30.74 -25.81 52.02
N ALA A 10 -30.00 -24.95 51.31
CA ALA A 10 -28.86 -25.22 50.39
C ALA A 10 -28.87 -24.14 49.30
N ASP A 11 -27.80 -23.57 48.77
CA ASP A 11 -26.35 -23.57 48.90
C ASP A 11 -25.91 -22.30 48.14
N ASP A 12 -24.90 -21.56 48.61
CA ASP A 12 -23.63 -21.38 47.90
C ASP A 12 -23.75 -20.84 46.46
N GLU A 13 -23.34 -19.59 46.25
CA GLU A 13 -22.21 -19.27 45.36
C GLU A 13 -21.99 -17.76 45.28
N SER A 14 -20.72 -17.42 45.33
CA SER A 14 -20.11 -16.10 45.44
C SER A 14 -20.36 -15.17 44.26
N ASP A 15 -20.67 -13.91 44.57
CA ASP A 15 -20.52 -12.78 43.65
C ASP A 15 -19.06 -12.70 43.14
N THR A 16 -18.85 -13.11 41.89
CA THR A 16 -17.58 -12.91 41.18
C THR A 16 -17.55 -11.48 40.67
N GLU A 17 -16.59 -10.69 41.18
CA GLU A 17 -16.28 -9.36 40.66
C GLU A 17 -15.90 -9.45 39.18
N ALA A 18 -16.75 -8.91 38.30
CA ALA A 18 -16.42 -8.73 36.89
C ALA A 18 -15.39 -7.60 36.77
N GLY A 19 -14.14 -7.99 36.47
CA GLY A 19 -13.08 -7.08 36.06
C GLY A 19 -13.54 -6.21 34.89
N THR A 20 -13.30 -4.90 35.01
CA THR A 20 -13.45 -3.98 33.88
C THR A 20 -12.11 -3.92 33.16
N ASP A 21 -11.87 -4.89 32.27
CA ASP A 21 -10.81 -4.77 31.27
C ASP A 21 -11.27 -3.73 30.26
N THR A 22 -10.80 -2.50 30.45
CA THR A 22 -10.90 -1.46 29.42
C THR A 22 -9.93 -1.83 28.32
N GLU A 23 -10.40 -2.62 27.36
CA GLU A 23 -9.74 -2.76 26.06
C GLU A 23 -9.63 -1.36 25.47
N THR A 24 -8.41 -0.84 25.50
CA THR A 24 -8.09 0.40 24.80
C THR A 24 -7.96 0.02 23.33
N ASP A 25 -9.06 0.12 22.60
CA ASP A 25 -9.08 0.09 21.14
C ASP A 25 -8.39 1.36 20.62
N ALA A 26 -7.05 1.35 20.70
CA ALA A 26 -6.20 2.36 20.11
C ALA A 26 -5.82 1.92 18.69
N GLY A 27 -6.80 2.09 17.80
CA GLY A 27 -6.64 2.49 16.40
C GLY A 27 -5.52 1.83 15.59
N ALA A 28 -5.90 0.86 14.76
CA ALA A 28 -5.18 0.56 13.53
C ALA A 28 -6.16 0.12 12.43
N GLU A 29 -7.18 0.93 12.16
CA GLU A 29 -8.01 0.79 10.96
C GLU A 29 -7.83 2.00 10.05
N GLY A 30 -6.63 2.11 9.48
CA GLY A 30 -6.35 2.94 8.32
C GLY A 30 -5.79 2.02 7.24
N GLY A 31 -6.63 1.60 6.29
CA GLY A 31 -6.24 0.68 5.23
C GLY A 31 -4.97 1.13 4.49
N ASP A 32 -4.14 0.14 4.14
CA ASP A 32 -2.90 0.18 3.38
C ASP A 32 -3.10 0.63 1.90
N ASP A 33 -3.81 1.75 1.71
CA ASP A 33 -4.15 2.33 0.41
C ASP A 33 -3.28 3.57 0.07
N ARG A 34 -2.15 3.72 0.78
CA ARG A 34 -1.19 4.80 0.50
C ARG A 34 -0.52 4.54 -0.84
N VAL A 35 -0.52 5.55 -1.70
CA VAL A 35 0.10 5.47 -3.02
C VAL A 35 1.61 5.23 -2.86
N PRO A 36 2.18 4.20 -3.52
CA PRO A 36 3.61 3.94 -3.48
C PRO A 36 4.44 5.12 -4.01
N VAL A 37 5.66 5.26 -3.50
CA VAL A 37 6.67 6.19 -3.98
C VAL A 37 7.81 5.46 -4.69
N LEU A 38 8.49 6.16 -5.59
CA LEU A 38 9.64 5.63 -6.31
C LEU A 38 10.93 6.18 -5.69
N LEU A 39 11.79 5.29 -5.21
CA LEU A 39 13.10 5.63 -4.65
C LEU A 39 14.14 5.51 -5.76
N VAL A 40 14.83 6.61 -6.08
CA VAL A 40 15.70 6.71 -7.26
C VAL A 40 17.13 7.06 -6.88
N ARG A 41 18.10 6.28 -7.37
CA ARG A 41 19.54 6.57 -7.27
C ARG A 41 20.29 6.05 -8.50
N GLY A 42 20.73 6.96 -9.36
CA GLY A 42 21.34 6.58 -10.64
C GLY A 42 20.38 5.73 -11.46
N ASP A 43 20.81 4.52 -11.84
CA ASP A 43 19.98 3.56 -12.59
C ASP A 43 19.13 2.63 -11.70
N ARG A 44 19.15 2.84 -10.36
CA ARG A 44 18.35 2.05 -9.41
C ARG A 44 17.02 2.76 -9.15
N GLU A 45 15.93 1.99 -9.25
CA GLU A 45 14.59 2.44 -8.92
C GLU A 45 13.85 1.35 -8.12
N TYR A 46 13.24 1.72 -7.00
CA TYR A 46 12.46 0.81 -6.16
C TYR A 46 11.08 1.41 -5.87
N LEU A 47 10.02 0.64 -6.09
CA LEU A 47 8.65 1.05 -5.78
C LEU A 47 8.28 0.56 -4.37
N VAL A 48 8.07 1.50 -3.44
CA VAL A 48 7.89 1.18 -2.02
C VAL A 48 6.70 1.97 -1.46
N LYS A 49 5.89 1.34 -0.61
CA LYS A 49 4.81 2.04 0.09
C LYS A 49 5.35 2.90 1.24
N PRO A 50 4.75 4.05 1.55
CA PRO A 50 5.05 4.80 2.77
C PRO A 50 4.88 3.95 4.03
N GLY A 51 5.88 3.95 4.92
CA GLY A 51 5.97 3.05 6.08
C GLY A 51 6.63 1.70 5.78
N GLY A 52 7.01 1.44 4.52
CA GLY A 52 7.67 0.21 4.10
C GLY A 52 9.20 0.23 4.27
N GLU A 53 9.81 -0.93 4.05
CA GLU A 53 11.27 -1.10 4.04
C GLU A 53 11.72 -1.65 2.68
N GLN A 54 12.90 -1.23 2.21
CA GLN A 54 13.53 -1.77 1.01
C GLN A 54 15.01 -2.08 1.24
N GLY A 55 15.35 -3.37 1.17
CA GLY A 55 16.74 -3.83 1.14
C GLY A 55 17.36 -3.63 -0.25
N THR A 56 18.59 -3.13 -0.29
CA THR A 56 19.38 -2.91 -1.52
C THR A 56 20.82 -3.41 -1.33
N ASP A 57 21.61 -3.38 -2.40
CA ASP A 57 23.05 -3.61 -2.35
C ASP A 57 23.83 -2.49 -1.63
N LEU A 58 23.18 -1.37 -1.31
CA LEU A 58 23.73 -0.17 -0.67
C LEU A 58 23.23 0.03 0.76
N GLY A 59 22.57 -0.98 1.31
CA GLY A 59 21.94 -0.94 2.64
C GLY A 59 20.42 -0.96 2.57
N VAL A 60 19.79 -0.68 3.71
CA VAL A 60 18.33 -0.75 3.91
C VAL A 60 17.77 0.66 3.97
N LEU A 61 16.69 0.89 3.24
CA LEU A 61 15.88 2.12 3.27
C LEU A 61 14.63 1.88 4.11
N GLU A 62 14.46 2.66 5.17
CA GLU A 62 13.20 2.77 5.92
C GLU A 62 12.43 3.97 5.37
N VAL A 63 11.25 3.74 4.80
CA VAL A 63 10.46 4.79 4.16
C VAL A 63 9.47 5.37 5.17
N PRO A 64 9.56 6.67 5.53
CA PRO A 64 8.62 7.29 6.47
C PRO A 64 7.16 7.21 5.98
N GLU A 65 6.21 7.19 6.91
CA GLU A 65 4.77 7.17 6.57
C GLU A 65 4.32 8.46 5.87
N ASP A 66 4.96 9.58 6.20
CA ASP A 66 4.67 10.92 5.70
C ASP A 66 5.60 11.33 4.55
N VAL A 67 6.32 10.38 3.93
CA VAL A 67 7.25 10.65 2.83
C VAL A 67 6.59 11.36 1.65
N GLN A 68 7.27 12.37 1.11
CA GLN A 68 6.79 13.19 0.00
C GLN A 68 7.72 13.11 -1.22
N SER A 69 7.15 13.35 -2.41
CA SER A 69 7.97 13.52 -3.61
C SER A 69 8.85 14.76 -3.47
N GLY A 70 10.14 14.60 -3.75
CA GLY A 70 11.16 15.63 -3.58
C GLY A 70 12.04 15.41 -2.34
N ASP A 71 11.65 14.52 -1.44
CA ASP A 71 12.47 14.16 -0.28
C ASP A 71 13.73 13.37 -0.70
N THR A 72 14.70 13.33 0.21
CA THR A 72 15.85 12.42 0.15
C THR A 72 15.82 11.54 1.38
N ILE A 73 15.99 10.23 1.19
CA ILE A 73 16.13 9.25 2.27
C ILE A 73 17.48 8.57 2.14
N GLU A 74 18.08 8.21 3.27
CA GLU A 74 19.41 7.58 3.32
C GLU A 74 19.31 6.14 3.81
N THR A 75 20.16 5.27 3.29
CA THR A 75 20.36 3.95 3.91
C THR A 75 21.11 4.09 5.22
N HIS A 76 21.07 3.06 6.08
CA HIS A 76 21.91 3.00 7.28
C HIS A 76 23.44 3.03 7.00
N LEU A 77 23.87 2.94 5.74
CA LEU A 77 25.26 3.05 5.31
C LEU A 77 25.60 4.46 4.76
N GLY A 78 24.62 5.38 4.72
CA GLY A 78 24.78 6.76 4.25
C GLY A 78 24.61 6.96 2.74
N ASP A 79 24.01 6.00 2.03
CA ASP A 79 23.70 6.15 0.61
C ASP A 79 22.33 6.83 0.41
N GLU A 80 22.33 7.99 -0.24
CA GLU A 80 21.13 8.80 -0.52
C GLU A 80 20.31 8.26 -1.71
N PHE A 81 18.98 8.27 -1.56
CA PHE A 81 17.98 8.05 -2.60
C PHE A 81 16.98 9.20 -2.64
N HIS A 82 16.62 9.64 -3.84
CA HIS A 82 15.59 10.67 -4.02
C HIS A 82 14.21 10.04 -4.16
N VAL A 83 13.23 10.61 -3.48
CA VAL A 83 11.84 10.18 -3.55
C VAL A 83 11.14 10.91 -4.71
N ARG A 84 10.58 10.14 -5.65
CA ARG A 84 9.81 10.64 -6.79
C ARG A 84 8.39 10.11 -6.74
N ARG A 85 7.41 10.96 -7.07
CA ARG A 85 6.05 10.50 -7.39
C ARG A 85 6.09 9.54 -8.57
N LEU A 86 5.40 8.41 -8.46
CA LEU A 86 5.20 7.45 -9.56
C LEU A 86 4.52 8.13 -10.77
N ARG A 87 5.11 7.99 -11.96
CA ARG A 87 4.61 8.52 -13.23
C ARG A 87 4.30 7.38 -14.20
N GLY A 88 3.43 7.63 -15.18
CA GLY A 88 3.07 6.63 -16.21
C GLY A 88 4.29 5.92 -16.84
N PRO A 89 5.32 6.65 -17.31
CA PRO A 89 6.52 6.02 -17.87
C PRO A 89 7.28 5.10 -16.91
N ASP A 90 7.21 5.34 -15.60
CA ASP A 90 7.89 4.50 -14.60
C ASP A 90 7.28 3.09 -14.57
N LEU A 91 5.97 2.97 -14.85
CA LEU A 91 5.24 1.70 -14.83
C LEU A 91 5.75 0.71 -15.89
N PHE A 92 6.37 1.18 -16.97
CA PHE A 92 7.04 0.31 -17.94
C PHE A 92 8.15 -0.53 -17.30
N HIS A 93 8.82 0.00 -16.28
CA HIS A 93 9.88 -0.69 -15.55
C HIS A 93 9.36 -1.48 -14.36
N GLN A 94 8.21 -1.09 -13.79
CA GLN A 94 7.66 -1.69 -12.58
C GLN A 94 6.66 -2.83 -12.84
N PHE A 95 5.99 -2.86 -14.00
CA PHE A 95 5.05 -3.92 -14.33
C PHE A 95 5.75 -5.22 -14.70
N GLU A 96 5.13 -6.34 -14.31
CA GLU A 96 5.59 -7.67 -14.70
C GLU A 96 5.55 -7.82 -16.24
N ARG A 97 6.64 -8.33 -16.81
CA ARG A 97 6.76 -8.50 -18.25
C ARG A 97 6.04 -9.76 -18.73
N THR A 98 4.80 -9.60 -19.12
CA THR A 98 4.02 -10.61 -19.87
C THR A 98 4.00 -10.23 -21.36
N GLY A 99 4.91 -10.79 -22.15
CA GLY A 99 4.95 -10.59 -23.61
C GLY A 99 5.81 -9.40 -24.07
N ALA A 100 5.35 -8.71 -25.13
CA ALA A 100 6.05 -7.59 -25.77
C ALA A 100 5.35 -6.25 -25.45
N PRO A 101 5.64 -5.60 -24.31
CA PRO A 101 5.05 -4.32 -23.97
C PRO A 101 5.42 -3.25 -25.00
N MET A 102 4.48 -2.34 -25.30
CA MET A 102 4.82 -1.15 -26.08
C MET A 102 5.81 -0.30 -25.29
N VAL A 103 6.87 0.16 -25.96
CA VAL A 103 7.86 1.05 -25.35
C VAL A 103 7.27 2.46 -25.20
N PRO A 104 7.74 3.25 -24.21
CA PRO A 104 7.21 4.61 -23.97
C PRO A 104 7.21 5.50 -25.22
N ARG A 105 8.18 5.32 -26.11
CA ARG A 105 8.25 6.04 -27.40
C ARG A 105 7.05 5.76 -28.29
N ASP A 106 6.63 4.50 -28.39
CA ASP A 106 5.53 4.11 -29.27
C ASP A 106 4.17 4.50 -28.67
N ILE A 107 4.05 4.44 -27.34
CA ILE A 107 2.88 4.99 -26.62
C ILE A 107 2.75 6.49 -26.89
N GLY A 108 3.85 7.25 -26.81
CA GLY A 108 3.83 8.68 -27.12
C GLY A 108 3.37 8.97 -28.56
N LEU A 109 3.75 8.13 -29.53
CA LEU A 109 3.26 8.23 -30.90
C LEU A 109 1.75 7.97 -31.00
N VAL A 110 1.24 6.93 -30.33
CA VAL A 110 -0.20 6.64 -30.29
C VAL A 110 -0.98 7.82 -29.69
N MET A 111 -0.53 8.36 -28.56
CA MET A 111 -1.17 9.50 -27.91
C MET A 111 -1.16 10.74 -28.79
N GLY A 112 -0.03 11.04 -29.44
CA GLY A 112 0.10 12.19 -30.32
C GLY A 112 -0.74 12.09 -31.60
N GLU A 113 -0.84 10.89 -32.18
CA GLU A 113 -1.59 10.66 -33.43
C GLU A 113 -3.11 10.62 -33.18
N THR A 114 -3.54 10.04 -32.06
CA THR A 114 -4.97 9.91 -31.73
C THR A 114 -5.54 11.14 -31.04
N GLY A 115 -4.70 11.97 -30.41
CA GLY A 115 -5.12 13.14 -29.66
C GLY A 115 -5.84 12.83 -28.35
N ILE A 116 -5.71 11.60 -27.82
CA ILE A 116 -6.33 11.18 -26.55
C ILE A 116 -5.91 12.13 -25.43
N ALA A 117 -6.90 12.60 -24.67
CA ALA A 117 -6.71 13.53 -23.57
C ALA A 117 -7.64 13.23 -22.39
N GLY A 118 -7.43 13.97 -21.30
CA GLY A 118 -8.26 13.86 -20.09
C GLY A 118 -9.73 14.11 -20.37
N GLY A 119 -10.57 13.14 -20.01
CA GLY A 119 -12.03 13.17 -20.23
C GLY A 119 -12.52 12.33 -21.41
N ASP A 120 -11.62 11.82 -22.24
CA ASP A 120 -11.98 10.95 -23.36
C ASP A 120 -12.43 9.56 -22.90
N ARG A 121 -13.28 8.93 -23.71
CA ARG A 121 -13.68 7.53 -23.53
C ARG A 121 -12.89 6.67 -24.51
N VAL A 122 -11.91 5.93 -23.99
CA VAL A 122 -10.99 5.11 -24.78
C VAL A 122 -11.29 3.63 -24.56
N LEU A 123 -11.16 2.84 -25.63
CA LEU A 123 -11.16 1.38 -25.55
C LEU A 123 -9.73 0.89 -25.81
N ASP A 124 -9.13 0.26 -24.81
CA ASP A 124 -7.92 -0.54 -24.97
C ASP A 124 -8.30 -2.02 -25.12
N ALA A 125 -7.73 -2.69 -26.12
CA ALA A 125 -8.04 -4.09 -26.43
C ALA A 125 -6.75 -4.86 -26.75
N GLY A 126 -6.58 -5.99 -26.07
CA GLY A 126 -5.28 -6.68 -26.02
C GLY A 126 -4.38 -6.09 -24.93
N THR A 127 -4.88 -6.05 -23.70
CA THR A 127 -4.27 -5.36 -22.53
C THR A 127 -2.79 -5.68 -22.34
N GLY A 128 -2.35 -6.91 -22.65
CA GLY A 128 -0.96 -7.32 -22.49
C GLY A 128 -0.48 -7.09 -21.07
N THR A 129 0.66 -6.42 -20.93
CA THR A 129 1.23 -5.99 -19.64
C THR A 129 0.42 -4.89 -18.95
N GLY A 130 -0.53 -4.24 -19.64
CA GLY A 130 -1.31 -3.12 -19.12
C GLY A 130 -0.58 -1.77 -19.17
N VAL A 131 0.64 -1.70 -19.70
CA VAL A 131 1.44 -0.46 -19.73
C VAL A 131 0.73 0.66 -20.50
N LEU A 132 0.12 0.35 -21.65
CA LEU A 132 -0.63 1.36 -22.41
C LEU A 132 -1.82 1.88 -21.60
N ALA A 133 -2.63 0.97 -21.04
CA ALA A 133 -3.81 1.34 -20.27
C ALA A 133 -3.49 2.18 -19.02
N ALA A 134 -2.27 2.04 -18.48
CA ALA A 134 -1.84 2.75 -17.28
C ALA A 134 -1.10 4.08 -17.55
N THR A 135 -0.90 4.44 -18.82
CA THR A 135 -0.21 5.69 -19.23
C THR A 135 -1.21 6.81 -19.47
#